data_AF-A0A2N4YIX6-F1
#
_entry.id   AF-A0A2N4YIX6-F1
#
_cell.length_a   1.000
_cell.length_b   1.000
_cell.length_c   1.000
_cell.angle_alpha   90.00
_cell.angle_beta   90.00
_cell.angle_gamma   90.00
#
_symmetry.space_group_name_H-M   'P 1'
#
loop_
_entity.id
_entity.type
_entity.pdbx_description
1 polymer ?
#
loop_
_entity_poly.entity_id
_entity_poly.type
_entity_poly.pdbx_seq_one_letter_code
_entity_poly.pdbx_strand_id
1 'polypeptide(L)'
;MLTRVAYRINATLERYIPEQRLFLKSDTDTRFIRLRPTTQLIAMTGGAMFVAWTIVATAVLMMDSIGAGSSREQSQRQQAMYEERLNALSADRDLRAEEAARAQERFNLALAQVAQMQSRLLASEDRRRELETGIDVIQSTLRRTIVERDEARMRAEEATMALAASTGSARTEEGREQDVADTLAILTEALGSAAQERDLMEAAAEKSAERVESVMAEKRAIERQNDEIFAKLEEAVTVSMEPLDNMFRDAGLSPDDLLSAVRKGYSGTGGPLSPISMSTSGARITPETARANAILQGLDRMNMYRIAAFKTPFAMPVNTPVRFTSGFGGRNDPFGRGWRRHEGQDLAGAYGSPILATAEGVVTFAGWESGYGRLVKIRHEFGIETRYAHLSQIRVNVGDRVSRGDRIGDMGNSGRSTGTHLHYEIRIGGEAINPMTFIKAARDVF
;
A
#
# COMPACT_ATOMS: atom_id res chain seq x y z
N MET A 1 17.37 55.23 81.53
CA MET A 1 16.19 55.58 80.70
C MET A 1 15.17 54.45 80.56
N LEU A 2 15.59 53.18 80.52
CA LEU A 2 14.70 52.00 80.31
C LEU A 2 13.60 51.82 81.38
N THR A 3 13.87 52.17 82.65
CA THR A 3 12.91 52.01 83.76
C THR A 3 11.71 52.96 83.71
N ARG A 4 11.89 54.18 83.20
CA ARG A 4 10.79 55.16 83.03
C ARG A 4 9.86 54.80 81.88
N VAL A 5 10.39 54.20 80.82
CA VAL A 5 9.61 53.76 79.65
C VAL A 5 8.77 52.54 80.01
N ALA A 6 9.36 51.54 80.68
CA ALA A 6 8.63 50.36 81.14
C ALA A 6 7.50 50.68 82.13
N TYR A 7 7.68 51.70 82.97
CA TYR A 7 6.62 52.17 83.89
C TYR A 7 5.47 52.86 83.15
N ARG A 8 5.77 53.75 82.20
CA ARG A 8 4.75 54.41 81.37
C ARG A 8 3.94 53.40 80.56
N ILE A 9 4.60 52.41 79.96
CA ILE A 9 3.96 51.35 79.18
C ILE A 9 3.04 50.51 80.06
N ASN A 10 3.47 50.15 81.27
CA ASN A 10 2.61 49.42 82.23
C ASN A 10 1.40 50.24 82.67
N ALA A 11 1.57 51.52 82.99
CA ALA A 11 0.47 52.39 83.42
C ALA A 11 -0.57 52.61 82.30
N THR A 12 -0.14 52.68 81.04
CA THR A 12 -1.07 52.76 79.90
C THR A 12 -1.78 51.44 79.62
N LEU A 13 -1.09 50.31 79.80
CA LEU A 13 -1.65 48.97 79.58
C LEU A 13 -2.60 48.53 80.69
N GLU A 14 -2.42 49.00 81.93
CA GLU A 14 -3.27 48.69 83.08
C GLU A 14 -4.75 49.05 82.84
N ARG A 15 -5.00 50.06 81.98
CA ARG A 15 -6.36 50.48 81.58
C ARG A 15 -7.11 49.42 80.77
N TYR A 16 -6.39 48.54 80.07
CA TYR A 16 -6.95 47.50 79.19
C TYR A 16 -6.71 46.09 79.75
N ILE A 17 -5.59 45.87 80.43
CA ILE A 17 -5.18 44.59 81.02
C ILE A 17 -4.75 44.87 82.47
N PRO A 18 -5.68 44.80 83.44
CA PRO A 18 -5.38 45.12 84.84
C PRO A 18 -4.40 44.09 85.44
N GLU A 19 -3.68 44.51 86.49
CA GLU A 19 -2.84 43.58 87.25
C GLU A 19 -3.67 42.43 87.84
N GLN A 20 -3.31 41.20 87.49
CA GLN A 20 -3.92 40.00 88.04
C GLN A 20 -2.95 39.31 88.99
N ARG A 21 -3.50 38.79 90.09
CA ARG A 21 -2.74 37.99 91.06
C ARG A 21 -3.29 36.57 90.99
N LEU A 22 -2.46 35.66 90.48
CA LEU A 22 -2.78 34.25 90.48
C LEU A 22 -2.36 33.68 91.83
N PHE A 23 -3.32 33.22 92.61
CA PHE A 23 -3.06 32.55 93.89
C PHE A 23 -3.01 31.05 93.63
N LEU A 24 -1.84 30.45 93.86
CA LEU A 24 -1.62 29.02 93.81
C LEU A 24 -1.64 28.51 95.24
N LYS A 25 -2.74 27.86 95.61
CA LYS A 25 -2.93 27.26 96.93
C LYS A 25 -2.50 25.79 96.87
N SER A 26 -1.54 25.42 97.71
CA SER A 26 -1.19 24.03 98.03
C SER A 26 -1.66 23.72 99.45
N ASP A 27 -1.77 22.44 99.81
CA ASP A 27 -2.29 22.00 101.13
C ASP A 27 -1.51 22.56 102.32
N THR A 28 -0.26 23.01 102.12
CA THR A 28 0.62 23.53 103.18
C THR A 28 1.07 24.98 103.00
N ASP A 29 0.83 25.63 101.84
CA ASP A 29 1.25 27.02 101.62
C ASP A 29 0.49 27.71 100.48
N THR A 30 0.34 29.04 100.54
CA THR A 30 -0.30 29.83 99.48
C THR A 30 0.71 30.80 98.86
N ARG A 31 1.12 30.52 97.63
CA ARG A 31 2.01 31.41 96.86
C ARG A 31 1.19 32.23 95.88
N PHE A 32 1.53 33.49 95.69
CA PHE A 32 0.90 34.32 94.66
C PHE A 32 1.93 34.76 93.62
N ILE A 33 1.51 34.73 92.36
CA ILE A 33 2.28 35.27 91.25
C ILE A 33 1.58 36.54 90.79
N ARG A 34 2.30 37.66 90.78
CA ARG A 34 1.78 38.93 90.26
C ARG A 34 2.07 39.01 88.77
N LEU A 35 1.01 38.97 87.97
CA LEU A 35 1.10 39.12 86.52
C LEU A 35 0.95 40.60 86.18
N ARG A 36 2.07 41.25 85.87
CA ARG A 36 2.09 42.65 85.40
C ARG A 36 1.41 42.76 84.03
N PRO A 37 0.83 43.91 83.66
CA PRO A 37 0.15 44.09 82.38
C PRO A 37 1.04 43.73 81.18
N THR A 38 2.33 44.09 81.21
CA THR A 38 3.29 43.71 80.16
C THR A 38 3.52 42.20 80.06
N THR A 39 3.56 41.48 81.18
CA THR A 39 3.76 40.01 81.16
C THR A 39 2.53 39.28 80.62
N GLN A 40 1.33 39.78 80.92
CA GLN A 40 0.09 39.25 80.37
C GLN A 40 -0.01 39.51 78.87
N LEU A 41 0.33 40.72 78.42
CA LEU A 41 0.35 41.06 76.99
C LEU A 41 1.29 40.15 76.21
N ILE A 42 2.54 39.99 76.67
CA ILE A 42 3.53 39.11 76.03
C ILE A 42 3.00 37.68 75.96
N ALA A 43 2.43 37.14 77.06
CA ALA A 43 1.87 35.80 77.09
C ALA A 43 0.71 35.64 76.10
N MET A 44 -0.19 36.62 75.99
CA MET A 44 -1.31 36.60 75.05
C MET A 44 -0.84 36.67 73.59
N THR A 45 0.08 37.59 73.26
CA THR A 45 0.64 37.68 71.90
C THR A 45 1.43 36.44 71.53
N GLY A 46 2.20 35.88 72.46
CA GLY A 46 2.95 34.63 72.24
C GLY A 46 2.02 33.44 72.01
N GLY A 47 0.96 33.32 72.83
CA GLY A 47 -0.07 32.29 72.65
C GLY A 47 -0.81 32.42 71.32
N ALA A 48 -1.21 33.63 70.95
CA ALA A 48 -1.88 33.90 69.67
C ALA A 48 -0.97 33.57 68.46
N MET A 49 0.31 33.94 68.54
CA MET A 49 1.29 33.63 67.49
C MET A 49 1.54 32.13 67.37
N PHE A 50 1.60 31.41 68.51
CA PHE A 50 1.74 29.95 68.50
C PHE A 50 0.53 29.27 67.86
N VAL A 51 -0.70 29.67 68.21
CA VAL A 51 -1.92 29.14 67.60
C VAL A 51 -1.95 29.45 66.10
N ALA A 52 -1.67 30.68 65.70
CA ALA A 52 -1.60 31.06 64.29
C ALA A 52 -0.55 30.22 63.54
N TRP A 53 0.62 29.99 64.13
CA TRP A 53 1.65 29.14 63.56
C TRP A 53 1.19 27.69 63.40
N THR A 54 0.53 27.12 64.40
CA THR A 54 0.03 25.73 64.31
C THR A 54 -1.03 25.57 63.22
N ILE A 55 -1.90 26.56 63.02
CA ILE A 55 -2.90 26.55 61.94
C ILE A 55 -2.20 26.58 60.57
N VAL A 56 -1.23 27.49 60.38
CA VAL A 56 -0.48 27.60 59.12
C VAL A 56 0.31 26.31 58.84
N ALA A 57 1.01 25.77 59.83
CA ALA A 57 1.77 24.53 59.68
C ALA A 57 0.88 23.34 59.33
N THR A 58 -0.30 23.22 59.96
CA THR A 58 -1.26 22.16 59.66
C THR A 58 -1.83 22.30 58.24
N ALA A 59 -2.14 23.53 57.81
CA ALA A 59 -2.63 23.80 56.46
C ALA A 59 -1.60 23.44 55.38
N VAL A 60 -0.33 23.77 55.59
CA VAL A 60 0.77 23.41 54.68
C VAL A 60 0.92 21.90 54.58
N LEU A 61 0.92 21.18 55.70
CA LEU A 61 1.01 19.71 55.71
C LEU A 61 -0.18 19.04 55.00
N MET A 62 -1.40 19.57 55.19
CA MET A 62 -2.58 19.10 54.48
C MET A 62 -2.48 19.33 52.96
N MET A 63 -1.99 20.50 52.54
CA MET A 63 -1.83 20.83 51.12
C MET A 63 -0.79 19.93 50.43
N ASP A 64 0.33 19.62 51.10
CA ASP A 64 1.35 18.70 50.59
C ASP A 64 0.87 17.24 50.53
N SER A 65 0.13 16.78 51.54
CA SER A 65 -0.39 15.39 51.57
C SER A 65 -1.45 15.10 50.51
N ILE A 66 -2.23 16.09 50.08
CA ILE A 66 -3.24 15.94 49.02
C ILE A 66 -2.60 16.06 47.62
N GLY A 67 -1.54 16.88 47.46
CA GLY A 67 -0.91 17.15 46.16
C GLY A 67 0.14 16.13 45.71
N ALA A 68 0.85 15.48 46.64
CA ALA A 68 2.02 14.66 46.30
C ALA A 68 1.69 13.24 45.77
N GLY A 69 0.58 12.64 46.20
CA GLY A 69 0.17 11.29 45.77
C GLY A 69 -0.57 11.26 44.42
N SER A 70 -1.48 12.20 44.21
CA SER A 70 -2.42 12.20 43.08
C SER A 70 -1.77 12.54 41.74
N SER A 71 -0.84 13.48 41.72
CA SER A 71 -0.17 13.95 40.49
C SER A 71 0.78 12.92 39.91
N ARG A 72 1.57 12.24 40.76
CA ARG A 72 2.52 11.20 40.34
C ARG A 72 1.81 9.94 39.84
N GLU A 73 0.76 9.50 40.53
CA GLU A 73 -0.09 8.39 40.08
C GLU A 73 -0.85 8.72 38.79
N GLN A 74 -1.32 9.96 38.63
CA GLN A 74 -1.99 10.40 37.40
C GLN A 74 -1.00 10.43 36.23
N SER A 75 0.22 10.92 36.44
CA SER A 75 1.29 10.90 35.44
C SER A 75 1.67 9.47 35.05
N GLN A 76 1.78 8.54 36.01
CA GLN A 76 2.08 7.13 35.72
C GLN A 76 0.95 6.46 34.94
N ARG A 77 -0.31 6.71 35.29
CA ARG A 77 -1.47 6.20 34.54
C ARG A 77 -1.52 6.75 33.12
N GLN A 78 -1.26 8.05 32.94
CA GLN A 78 -1.19 8.66 31.61
C GLN A 78 -0.04 8.08 30.78
N GLN A 79 1.11 7.83 31.40
CA GLN A 79 2.24 7.20 30.75
C GLN A 79 1.92 5.76 30.33
N ALA A 80 1.32 4.97 31.21
CA ALA A 80 0.91 3.59 30.90
C ALA A 80 -0.10 3.54 29.74
N MET A 81 -1.13 4.41 29.76
CA MET A 81 -2.11 4.51 28.66
C MET A 81 -1.46 4.94 27.33
N TYR A 82 -0.42 5.79 27.41
CA TYR A 82 0.33 6.22 26.24
C TYR A 82 1.21 5.10 25.68
N GLU A 83 1.90 4.36 26.54
CA GLU A 83 2.70 3.18 26.18
C GLU A 83 1.82 2.09 25.55
N GLU A 84 0.63 1.82 26.10
CA GLU A 84 -0.35 0.89 25.53
C GLU A 84 -0.78 1.32 24.12
N ARG A 85 -1.12 2.59 23.92
CA ARG A 85 -1.47 3.13 22.59
C ARG A 85 -0.31 3.01 21.60
N LEU A 86 0.92 3.30 22.01
CA LEU A 86 2.10 3.16 21.16
C LEU A 86 2.30 1.71 20.73
N ASN A 87 2.15 0.76 21.65
CA ASN A 87 2.26 -0.67 21.36
C ASN A 87 1.16 -1.13 20.40
N ALA A 88 -0.08 -0.68 20.60
CA ALA A 88 -1.19 -0.97 19.69
C ALA A 88 -0.93 -0.41 18.28
N LEU A 89 -0.41 0.81 18.17
CA LEU A 89 -0.07 1.43 16.90
C LEU A 89 1.09 0.72 16.19
N SER A 90 2.11 0.30 16.95
CA SER A 90 3.23 -0.48 16.40
C SER A 90 2.76 -1.84 15.88
N ALA A 91 1.89 -2.52 16.64
CA ALA A 91 1.34 -3.80 16.23
C ALA A 91 0.50 -3.68 14.94
N ASP A 92 -0.34 -2.63 14.83
CA ASP A 92 -1.11 -2.36 13.61
C ASP A 92 -0.18 -2.07 12.42
N ARG A 93 0.84 -1.22 12.59
CA ARG A 93 1.85 -0.96 11.54
C ARG A 93 2.56 -2.23 11.10
N ASP A 94 2.99 -3.08 12.03
CA ASP A 94 3.71 -4.30 11.72
C ASP A 94 2.80 -5.30 10.99
N LEU A 95 1.52 -5.37 11.37
CA LEU A 95 0.51 -6.18 10.68
C LEU A 95 0.27 -5.68 9.25
N ARG A 96 0.15 -4.36 9.04
CA ARG A 96 0.02 -3.76 7.70
C ARG A 96 1.26 -4.00 6.83
N ALA A 97 2.46 -3.85 7.40
CA ALA A 97 3.70 -4.13 6.70
C ALA A 97 3.80 -5.60 6.27
N GLU A 98 3.36 -6.54 7.12
CA GLU A 98 3.30 -7.96 6.79
C GLU A 98 2.23 -8.27 5.74
N GLU A 99 1.06 -7.63 5.80
CA GLU A 99 0.02 -7.71 4.77
C GLU A 99 0.53 -7.21 3.40
N ALA A 100 1.20 -6.05 3.37
CA ALA A 100 1.79 -5.50 2.16
C ALA A 100 2.89 -6.40 1.58
N ALA A 101 3.76 -6.95 2.43
CA ALA A 101 4.79 -7.91 2.01
C ALA A 101 4.16 -9.18 1.40
N ARG A 102 3.13 -9.75 2.06
CA ARG A 102 2.40 -10.91 1.54
C ARG A 102 1.66 -10.60 0.24
N ALA A 103 1.08 -9.40 0.10
CA ALA A 103 0.45 -8.96 -1.14
C ALA A 103 1.48 -8.84 -2.28
N GLN A 104 2.66 -8.28 -2.01
CA GLN A 104 3.75 -8.20 -2.98
C GLN A 104 4.26 -9.58 -3.41
N GLU A 105 4.35 -10.53 -2.48
CA GLU A 105 4.73 -11.91 -2.78
C GLU A 105 3.68 -12.61 -3.67
N ARG A 106 2.39 -12.48 -3.33
CA ARG A 106 1.28 -12.97 -4.16
C ARG A 106 1.30 -12.36 -5.56
N PHE A 107 1.60 -11.07 -5.66
CA PHE A 107 1.71 -10.38 -6.95
C PHE A 107 2.88 -10.92 -7.78
N ASN A 108 4.05 -11.14 -7.18
CA ASN A 108 5.20 -11.73 -7.88
C ASN A 108 4.90 -13.16 -8.35
N LEU A 109 4.20 -13.96 -7.55
CA LEU A 109 3.71 -15.28 -7.94
C LEU A 109 2.73 -15.20 -9.11
N ALA A 110 1.78 -14.26 -9.08
CA ALA A 110 0.84 -14.03 -10.16
C ALA A 110 1.55 -13.61 -11.46
N LEU A 111 2.54 -12.72 -11.40
CA LEU A 111 3.37 -12.35 -12.54
C LEU A 111 4.12 -13.54 -13.14
N ALA A 112 4.73 -14.37 -12.30
CA ALA A 112 5.41 -15.58 -12.75
C ALA A 112 4.43 -16.55 -13.45
N GLN A 113 3.22 -16.68 -12.90
CA GLN A 113 2.18 -17.53 -13.48
C GLN A 113 1.64 -16.97 -14.81
N VAL A 114 1.48 -15.66 -14.93
CA VAL A 114 1.13 -15.00 -16.21
C VAL A 114 2.23 -15.21 -17.25
N ALA A 115 3.51 -15.06 -16.89
CA ALA A 115 4.62 -15.31 -17.80
C ALA A 115 4.66 -16.77 -18.28
N GLN A 116 4.38 -17.72 -17.38
CA GLN A 116 4.24 -19.12 -17.74
C GLN A 116 3.03 -19.36 -18.67
N MET A 117 1.90 -18.70 -18.41
CA MET A 117 0.71 -18.76 -19.25
C MET A 117 1.00 -18.23 -20.66
N GLN A 118 1.71 -17.10 -20.78
CA GLN A 118 2.13 -16.54 -22.07
C GLN A 118 3.02 -17.51 -22.84
N SER A 119 3.98 -18.13 -22.17
CA SER A 119 4.86 -19.13 -22.81
C SER A 119 4.05 -20.32 -23.32
N ARG A 120 3.07 -20.80 -22.55
CA ARG A 120 2.15 -21.86 -22.98
C ARG A 120 1.26 -21.43 -24.15
N LEU A 121 0.78 -20.19 -24.13
CA LEU A 121 -0.10 -19.65 -25.17
C LEU A 121 0.66 -19.47 -26.49
N LEU A 122 1.90 -18.96 -26.44
CA LEU A 122 2.79 -18.89 -27.61
C LEU A 122 3.08 -20.29 -28.16
N ALA A 123 3.45 -21.24 -27.30
CA ALA A 123 3.67 -22.63 -27.71
C ALA A 123 2.40 -23.28 -28.30
N SER A 124 1.21 -22.89 -27.82
CA SER A 124 -0.08 -23.35 -28.35
C SER A 124 -0.38 -22.76 -29.72
N GLU A 125 -0.09 -21.47 -29.94
CA GLU A 125 -0.23 -20.83 -31.26
C GLU A 125 0.71 -21.46 -32.29
N ASP A 126 1.96 -21.74 -31.90
CA ASP A 126 2.91 -22.45 -32.78
C ASP A 126 2.39 -23.85 -33.13
N ARG A 127 1.88 -24.58 -32.14
CA ARG A 127 1.27 -25.90 -32.36
C ARG A 127 0.01 -25.84 -33.22
N ARG A 128 -0.78 -24.76 -33.13
CA ARG A 128 -1.93 -24.50 -34.02
C ARG A 128 -1.48 -24.30 -35.46
N ARG A 129 -0.40 -23.54 -35.69
CA ARG A 129 0.19 -23.35 -37.03
C ARG A 129 0.72 -24.66 -37.61
N GLU A 130 1.37 -25.48 -36.79
CA GLU A 130 1.80 -26.82 -37.17
C GLU A 130 0.62 -27.71 -37.57
N LEU A 131 -0.49 -27.67 -36.80
CA LEU A 131 -1.72 -28.40 -37.12
C LEU A 131 -2.40 -27.90 -38.39
N GLU A 132 -2.48 -26.58 -38.62
CA GLU A 132 -2.99 -26.02 -39.89
C GLU A 132 -2.18 -26.55 -41.07
N THR A 133 -0.86 -26.50 -40.97
CA THR A 133 0.06 -27.03 -42.00
C THR A 133 -0.13 -28.54 -42.18
N GLY A 134 -0.31 -29.29 -41.09
CA GLY A 134 -0.56 -30.73 -41.11
C GLY A 134 -1.91 -31.08 -41.76
N ILE A 135 -2.96 -30.31 -41.50
CA ILE A 135 -4.28 -30.48 -42.14
C ILE A 135 -4.18 -30.28 -43.64
N ASP A 136 -3.45 -29.27 -44.12
CA ASP A 136 -3.23 -29.06 -45.55
C ASP A 136 -2.53 -30.26 -46.21
N VAL A 137 -1.51 -30.83 -45.53
CA VAL A 137 -0.83 -32.05 -45.99
C VAL A 137 -1.79 -33.24 -46.02
N ILE A 138 -2.62 -33.43 -44.98
CA ILE A 138 -3.62 -34.50 -44.93
C ILE A 138 -4.65 -34.32 -46.04
N GLN A 139 -5.19 -33.11 -46.24
CA GLN A 139 -6.16 -32.83 -47.30
C GLN A 139 -5.57 -33.06 -48.69
N SER A 140 -4.32 -32.66 -48.93
CA SER A 140 -3.64 -32.92 -50.21
C SER A 140 -3.43 -34.42 -50.43
N THR A 141 -3.05 -35.15 -49.39
CA THR A 141 -2.88 -36.60 -49.43
C THR A 141 -4.21 -37.28 -49.71
N LEU A 142 -5.27 -36.95 -48.98
CA LEU A 142 -6.62 -37.48 -49.18
C LEU A 142 -7.12 -37.22 -50.61
N ARG A 143 -6.91 -36.01 -51.13
CA ARG A 143 -7.31 -35.63 -52.49
C ARG A 143 -6.57 -36.48 -53.53
N ARG A 144 -5.27 -36.75 -53.33
CA ARG A 144 -4.49 -37.68 -54.17
C ARG A 144 -5.01 -39.13 -54.05
N THR A 145 -5.25 -39.63 -52.84
CA THR A 145 -5.72 -41.01 -52.63
C THR A 145 -7.10 -41.23 -53.26
N ILE A 146 -7.98 -40.22 -53.23
CA ILE A 146 -9.28 -40.28 -53.92
C ILE A 146 -9.09 -40.40 -55.43
N VAL A 147 -8.18 -39.63 -56.02
CA VAL A 147 -7.87 -39.72 -57.46
C VAL A 147 -7.30 -41.10 -57.82
N GLU A 148 -6.34 -41.60 -57.05
CA GLU A 148 -5.76 -42.94 -57.26
C GLU A 148 -6.81 -44.06 -57.16
N ARG A 149 -7.75 -43.94 -56.20
CA ARG A 149 -8.89 -44.86 -56.06
C ARG A 149 -9.81 -44.80 -57.28
N ASP A 150 -10.14 -43.60 -57.75
CA ASP A 150 -11.05 -43.42 -58.89
C ASP A 150 -10.42 -43.95 -60.18
N GLU A 151 -9.11 -43.75 -60.38
CA GLU A 151 -8.35 -44.38 -61.47
C GLU A 151 -8.31 -45.91 -61.37
N ALA A 152 -8.12 -46.45 -60.17
CA ALA A 152 -8.13 -47.90 -59.96
C ALA A 152 -9.52 -48.50 -60.26
N ARG A 153 -10.61 -47.80 -59.89
CA ARG A 153 -11.98 -48.19 -60.26
C ARG A 153 -12.20 -48.18 -61.76
N MET A 154 -11.78 -47.13 -62.47
CA MET A 154 -11.89 -47.08 -63.92
C MET A 154 -11.11 -48.21 -64.59
N ARG A 155 -9.88 -48.50 -64.15
CA ARG A 155 -9.07 -49.63 -64.65
C ARG A 155 -9.74 -50.98 -64.38
N ALA A 156 -10.37 -51.15 -63.22
CA ALA A 156 -11.12 -52.37 -62.90
C ALA A 156 -12.36 -52.52 -63.80
N GLU A 157 -13.14 -51.45 -64.00
CA GLU A 157 -14.27 -51.45 -64.94
C GLU A 157 -13.82 -51.78 -66.37
N GLU A 158 -12.73 -51.18 -66.84
CA GLU A 158 -12.15 -51.43 -68.16
C GLU A 158 -11.68 -52.88 -68.33
N ALA A 159 -11.02 -53.46 -67.31
CA ALA A 159 -10.64 -54.86 -67.29
C ALA A 159 -11.86 -55.80 -67.29
N THR A 160 -12.92 -55.46 -66.54
CA THR A 160 -14.18 -56.21 -66.54
C THR A 160 -14.85 -56.18 -67.92
N MET A 161 -14.87 -55.03 -68.59
CA MET A 161 -15.40 -54.89 -69.95
C MET A 161 -14.55 -55.65 -70.98
N ALA A 162 -13.22 -55.63 -70.87
CA ALA A 162 -12.34 -56.39 -71.73
C ALA A 162 -12.52 -57.91 -71.55
N LEU A 163 -12.74 -58.36 -70.32
CA LEU A 163 -13.04 -59.77 -70.01
C LEU A 163 -14.40 -60.18 -70.61
N ALA A 164 -15.41 -59.32 -70.51
CA ALA A 164 -16.73 -59.52 -71.13
C ALA A 164 -16.68 -59.53 -72.68
N ALA A 165 -15.73 -58.82 -73.29
CA ALA A 165 -15.48 -58.87 -74.73
C ALA A 165 -14.70 -60.13 -75.16
N SER A 166 -13.82 -60.66 -74.30
CA SER A 166 -12.98 -61.84 -74.57
C SER A 166 -13.72 -63.18 -74.45
N THR A 167 -14.86 -63.21 -73.73
CA THR A 167 -15.67 -64.42 -73.50
C THR A 167 -16.50 -64.86 -74.73
N GLY A 168 -16.32 -64.19 -75.87
CA GLY A 168 -16.95 -64.50 -77.17
C GLY A 168 -16.28 -65.61 -78.00
N SER A 169 -15.22 -66.26 -77.53
CA SER A 169 -14.47 -67.24 -78.34
C SER A 169 -14.23 -68.57 -77.60
N ALA A 170 -15.07 -69.56 -77.93
CA ALA A 170 -14.90 -71.00 -77.77
C ALA A 170 -14.57 -71.54 -76.36
N ARG A 171 -15.61 -71.93 -75.59
CA ARG A 171 -15.48 -72.86 -74.43
C ARG A 171 -16.68 -73.81 -74.35
N THR A 172 -16.39 -75.08 -74.07
CA THR A 172 -17.34 -76.18 -73.79
C THR A 172 -18.20 -75.87 -72.54
N GLU A 173 -19.35 -76.51 -72.38
CA GLU A 173 -20.26 -76.33 -71.21
C GLU A 173 -19.53 -76.47 -69.86
N GLU A 174 -18.61 -77.43 -69.73
CA GLU A 174 -17.77 -77.60 -68.52
C GLU A 174 -16.87 -76.39 -68.21
N GLY A 175 -16.35 -75.71 -69.24
CA GLY A 175 -15.49 -74.54 -69.06
C GLY A 175 -16.24 -73.29 -68.60
N ARG A 176 -17.54 -73.18 -68.97
CA ARG A 176 -18.40 -72.08 -68.49
C ARG A 176 -18.81 -72.27 -67.03
N GLU A 177 -19.09 -73.50 -66.62
CA GLU A 177 -19.39 -73.79 -65.21
C GLU A 177 -18.17 -73.54 -64.32
N GLN A 178 -16.96 -73.90 -64.78
CA GLN A 178 -15.71 -73.56 -64.10
C GLN A 178 -15.44 -72.05 -64.05
N ASP A 179 -15.58 -71.33 -65.17
CA ASP A 179 -15.38 -69.87 -65.18
C ASP A 179 -16.38 -69.15 -64.26
N VAL A 180 -17.65 -69.56 -64.23
CA VAL A 180 -18.65 -69.00 -63.32
C VAL A 180 -18.32 -69.33 -61.86
N ALA A 181 -17.86 -70.54 -61.57
CA ALA A 181 -17.43 -70.93 -60.23
C ALA A 181 -16.21 -70.13 -59.76
N ASP A 182 -15.22 -69.93 -60.63
CA ASP A 182 -14.00 -69.14 -60.35
C ASP A 182 -14.34 -67.66 -60.16
N THR A 183 -15.22 -67.11 -60.99
CA THR A 183 -15.68 -65.72 -60.86
C THR A 183 -16.48 -65.52 -59.57
N LEU A 184 -17.35 -66.48 -59.22
CA LEU A 184 -18.11 -66.45 -57.97
C LEU A 184 -17.19 -66.55 -56.75
N ALA A 185 -16.13 -67.38 -56.81
CA ALA A 185 -15.12 -67.48 -55.76
C ALA A 185 -14.39 -66.14 -55.55
N ILE A 186 -13.93 -65.51 -56.62
CA ILE A 186 -13.25 -64.20 -56.58
C ILE A 186 -14.19 -63.11 -56.02
N LEU A 187 -15.45 -63.07 -56.48
CA LEU A 187 -16.43 -62.10 -55.98
C LEU A 187 -16.78 -62.32 -54.52
N THR A 188 -16.87 -63.57 -54.06
CA THR A 188 -17.15 -63.90 -52.66
C THR A 188 -15.98 -63.52 -51.76
N GLU A 189 -14.74 -63.75 -52.21
CA GLU A 189 -13.53 -63.32 -51.49
C GLU A 189 -13.39 -61.79 -51.45
N ALA A 190 -13.68 -61.11 -52.57
CA ALA A 190 -13.66 -59.65 -52.66
C ALA A 190 -14.76 -59.00 -51.80
N LEU A 191 -15.99 -59.55 -51.81
CA LEU A 191 -17.07 -59.09 -50.90
C LEU A 191 -16.72 -59.36 -49.44
N GLY A 192 -16.11 -60.51 -49.13
CA GLY A 192 -15.66 -60.86 -47.78
C GLY A 192 -14.60 -59.88 -47.26
N SER A 193 -13.58 -59.57 -48.07
CA SER A 193 -12.57 -58.57 -47.73
C SER A 193 -13.16 -57.17 -47.59
N ALA A 194 -14.04 -56.75 -48.51
CA ALA A 194 -14.69 -55.43 -48.45
C ALA A 194 -15.61 -55.27 -47.24
N ALA A 195 -16.34 -56.33 -46.86
CA ALA A 195 -17.15 -56.34 -45.64
C ALA A 195 -16.27 -56.22 -44.38
N GLN A 196 -15.17 -56.96 -44.32
CA GLN A 196 -14.22 -56.89 -43.21
C GLN A 196 -13.54 -55.50 -43.12
N GLU A 197 -13.18 -54.90 -44.25
CA GLU A 197 -12.60 -53.56 -44.30
C GLU A 197 -13.61 -52.48 -43.88
N ARG A 198 -14.88 -52.61 -44.30
CA ARG A 198 -15.97 -51.73 -43.83
C ARG A 198 -16.17 -51.82 -42.32
N ASP A 199 -16.23 -53.03 -41.78
CA ASP A 199 -16.46 -53.23 -40.34
C ASP A 199 -15.28 -52.67 -39.50
N LEU A 200 -14.04 -52.80 -40.01
CA LEU A 200 -12.86 -52.16 -39.42
C LEU A 200 -12.92 -50.62 -39.50
N MET A 201 -13.37 -50.07 -40.63
CA MET A 201 -13.57 -48.63 -40.80
C MET A 201 -14.66 -48.09 -39.87
N GLU A 202 -15.75 -48.83 -39.69
CA GLU A 202 -16.85 -48.45 -38.80
C GLU A 202 -16.39 -48.42 -37.35
N ALA A 203 -15.67 -49.45 -36.89
CA ALA A 203 -15.06 -49.46 -35.55
C ALA A 203 -14.02 -48.32 -35.36
N ALA A 204 -13.24 -48.00 -36.39
CA ALA A 204 -12.30 -46.89 -36.34
C ALA A 204 -13.00 -45.51 -36.31
N ALA A 205 -14.13 -45.36 -37.02
CA ALA A 205 -14.94 -44.16 -37.03
C ALA A 205 -15.61 -43.94 -35.66
N GLU A 206 -16.14 -44.99 -35.03
CA GLU A 206 -16.74 -44.95 -33.71
C GLU A 206 -15.72 -44.49 -32.65
N LYS A 207 -14.53 -45.11 -32.64
CA LYS A 207 -13.42 -44.72 -31.76
C LYS A 207 -12.95 -43.28 -32.00
N SER A 208 -12.99 -42.81 -33.24
CA SER A 208 -12.66 -41.41 -33.58
C SER A 208 -13.71 -40.44 -33.07
N ALA A 209 -15.00 -40.79 -33.14
CA ALA A 209 -16.10 -40.00 -32.61
C ALA A 209 -15.99 -39.85 -31.09
N GLU A 210 -15.72 -40.94 -30.36
CA GLU A 210 -15.46 -40.91 -28.92
C GLU A 210 -14.26 -40.00 -28.58
N ARG A 211 -13.19 -40.07 -29.39
CA ARG A 211 -12.02 -39.21 -29.17
C ARG A 211 -12.36 -37.74 -29.37
N VAL A 212 -13.11 -37.39 -30.40
CA VAL A 212 -13.56 -36.00 -30.65
C VAL A 212 -14.41 -35.51 -29.48
N GLU A 213 -15.34 -36.32 -28.97
CA GLU A 213 -16.15 -35.95 -27.81
C GLU A 213 -15.28 -35.70 -26.57
N SER A 214 -14.31 -36.58 -26.28
CA SER A 214 -13.39 -36.41 -25.15
C SER A 214 -12.57 -35.11 -25.26
N VAL A 215 -12.07 -34.79 -26.46
CA VAL A 215 -11.28 -33.57 -26.71
C VAL A 215 -12.16 -32.33 -26.59
N MET A 216 -13.41 -32.37 -27.05
CA MET A 216 -14.35 -31.27 -26.91
C MET A 216 -14.75 -31.04 -25.44
N ALA A 217 -14.90 -32.11 -24.66
CA ALA A 217 -15.14 -32.02 -23.22
C ALA A 217 -13.95 -31.41 -22.48
N GLU A 218 -12.73 -31.85 -22.80
CA GLU A 218 -11.48 -31.30 -22.27
C GLU A 218 -11.32 -29.82 -22.62
N LYS A 219 -11.54 -29.45 -23.89
CA LYS A 219 -11.52 -28.06 -24.34
C LYS A 219 -12.49 -27.18 -23.53
N ARG A 220 -13.75 -27.63 -23.35
CA ARG A 220 -14.74 -26.90 -22.53
C ARG A 220 -14.35 -26.80 -21.05
N ALA A 221 -13.61 -27.77 -20.53
CA ALA A 221 -13.10 -27.70 -19.16
C ALA A 221 -11.99 -26.65 -19.04
N ILE A 222 -11.07 -26.60 -20.00
CA ILE A 222 -9.99 -25.62 -20.07
C ILE A 222 -10.55 -24.20 -20.27
N GLU A 223 -11.52 -24.00 -21.16
CA GLU A 223 -12.17 -22.70 -21.38
C GLU A 223 -12.79 -22.17 -20.08
N ARG A 224 -13.55 -23.00 -19.36
CA ARG A 224 -14.12 -22.63 -18.05
C ARG A 224 -13.06 -22.29 -17.01
N GLN A 225 -11.96 -23.05 -16.96
CA GLN A 225 -10.85 -22.78 -16.05
C GLN A 225 -10.17 -21.45 -16.38
N ASN A 226 -9.92 -21.18 -17.66
CA ASN A 226 -9.34 -19.93 -18.11
C ASN A 226 -10.25 -18.74 -17.76
N ASP A 227 -11.55 -18.86 -17.98
CA ASP A 227 -12.53 -17.83 -17.62
C ASP A 227 -12.49 -17.49 -16.12
N GLU A 228 -12.39 -18.51 -15.26
CA GLU A 228 -12.26 -18.33 -13.81
C GLU A 228 -10.95 -17.63 -13.44
N ILE A 229 -9.83 -18.02 -14.07
CA ILE A 229 -8.52 -17.39 -13.83
C ILE A 229 -8.55 -15.92 -14.27
N PHE A 230 -9.08 -15.64 -15.46
CA PHE A 230 -9.17 -14.27 -15.97
C PHE A 230 -10.06 -13.39 -15.09
N ALA A 231 -11.21 -13.90 -14.62
CA ALA A 231 -12.07 -13.18 -13.69
C ALA A 231 -11.33 -12.82 -12.39
N LYS A 232 -10.59 -13.79 -11.80
CA LYS A 232 -9.79 -13.54 -10.58
C LYS A 232 -8.67 -12.52 -10.80
N LEU A 233 -8.03 -12.54 -11.97
CA LEU A 233 -6.98 -11.57 -12.32
C LEU A 233 -7.55 -10.17 -12.53
N GLU A 234 -8.68 -10.05 -13.23
CA GLU A 234 -9.38 -8.76 -13.43
C GLU A 234 -9.82 -8.16 -12.09
N GLU A 235 -10.38 -8.99 -11.20
CA GLU A 235 -10.76 -8.59 -9.84
C GLU A 235 -9.52 -8.16 -9.04
N ALA A 236 -8.47 -8.97 -9.01
CA ALA A 236 -7.25 -8.67 -8.25
C ALA A 236 -6.58 -7.36 -8.71
N VAL A 237 -6.53 -7.12 -10.02
CA VAL A 237 -6.00 -5.88 -10.60
C VAL A 237 -6.86 -4.68 -10.17
N THR A 238 -8.19 -4.80 -10.28
CA THR A 238 -9.12 -3.73 -9.90
C THR A 238 -9.02 -3.39 -8.41
N VAL A 239 -9.09 -4.42 -7.54
CA VAL A 239 -8.98 -4.28 -6.08
C VAL A 239 -7.64 -3.67 -5.66
N SER A 240 -6.56 -3.98 -6.37
CA SER A 240 -5.24 -3.42 -6.06
C SER A 240 -5.05 -1.99 -6.58
N MET A 241 -5.75 -1.61 -7.66
CA MET A 241 -5.62 -0.29 -8.28
C MET A 241 -6.51 0.77 -7.65
N GLU A 242 -7.71 0.42 -7.20
CA GLU A 242 -8.68 1.37 -6.64
C GLU A 242 -8.12 2.17 -5.45
N PRO A 243 -7.43 1.57 -4.46
CA PRO A 243 -6.81 2.33 -3.37
C PRO A 243 -5.74 3.32 -3.87
N LEU A 244 -4.94 2.91 -4.86
CA LEU A 244 -3.92 3.78 -5.46
C LEU A 244 -4.55 4.97 -6.17
N ASP A 245 -5.61 4.75 -6.94
CA ASP A 245 -6.34 5.82 -7.63
C ASP A 245 -6.93 6.83 -6.63
N ASN A 246 -7.59 6.32 -5.59
CA ASN A 246 -8.18 7.14 -4.53
C ASN A 246 -7.12 7.96 -3.79
N MET A 247 -5.97 7.38 -3.46
CA MET A 247 -4.85 8.10 -2.81
C MET A 247 -4.39 9.32 -3.62
N PHE A 248 -4.24 9.19 -4.94
CA PHE A 248 -3.84 10.35 -5.75
C PHE A 248 -4.94 11.42 -5.79
N ARG A 249 -6.21 11.01 -5.91
CA ARG A 249 -7.35 11.93 -5.90
C ARG A 249 -7.48 12.67 -4.57
N ASP A 250 -7.31 11.98 -3.45
CA ASP A 250 -7.38 12.56 -2.11
C ASP A 250 -6.23 13.54 -1.83
N ALA A 251 -5.09 13.34 -2.49
CA ALA A 251 -3.99 14.29 -2.51
C ALA A 251 -4.23 15.52 -3.41
N GLY A 252 -5.34 15.54 -4.15
CA GLY A 252 -5.68 16.60 -5.11
C GLY A 252 -4.91 16.48 -6.44
N LEU A 253 -4.37 15.30 -6.75
CA LEU A 253 -3.65 15.02 -7.99
C LEU A 253 -4.55 14.27 -8.97
N SER A 254 -4.39 14.56 -10.26
CA SER A 254 -5.07 13.84 -11.34
C SER A 254 -4.31 12.53 -11.65
N PRO A 255 -4.92 11.35 -11.43
CA PRO A 255 -4.29 10.06 -11.75
C PRO A 255 -3.84 9.97 -13.21
N ASP A 256 -4.66 10.42 -14.15
CA ASP A 256 -4.39 10.28 -15.58
C ASP A 256 -3.23 11.18 -16.03
N ASP A 257 -3.09 12.38 -15.45
CA ASP A 257 -1.97 13.27 -15.74
C ASP A 257 -0.65 12.73 -15.19
N LEU A 258 -0.68 12.15 -13.99
CA LEU A 258 0.49 11.50 -13.38
C LEU A 258 0.94 10.30 -14.21
N LEU A 259 0.02 9.41 -14.57
CA LEU A 259 0.31 8.24 -15.41
C LEU A 259 0.87 8.66 -16.77
N SER A 260 0.31 9.71 -17.38
CA SER A 260 0.79 10.26 -18.65
C SER A 260 2.20 10.85 -18.53
N ALA A 261 2.50 11.54 -17.42
CA ALA A 261 3.82 12.08 -17.14
C ALA A 261 4.85 10.96 -16.89
N VAL A 262 4.50 9.93 -16.13
CA VAL A 262 5.36 8.74 -15.94
C VAL A 262 5.61 8.07 -17.29
N ARG A 263 4.58 7.84 -18.10
CA ARG A 263 4.70 7.23 -19.43
C ARG A 263 5.65 7.99 -20.36
N LYS A 264 5.66 9.34 -20.32
CA LYS A 264 6.59 10.16 -21.10
C LYS A 264 8.05 10.00 -20.65
N GLY A 265 8.29 9.83 -19.35
CA GLY A 265 9.63 9.64 -18.79
C GLY A 265 10.14 8.19 -18.80
N TYR A 266 9.22 7.22 -18.89
CA TYR A 266 9.53 5.79 -18.84
C TYR A 266 9.85 5.26 -20.25
N SER A 267 11.12 5.41 -20.65
CA SER A 267 11.67 4.86 -21.91
C SER A 267 12.66 3.70 -21.69
N GLY A 268 12.72 3.16 -20.46
CA GLY A 268 13.65 2.10 -20.07
C GLY A 268 13.33 0.71 -20.60
N THR A 269 14.38 -0.11 -20.71
CA THR A 269 14.53 -1.46 -21.30
C THR A 269 13.56 -2.52 -20.74
N GLY A 270 12.28 -2.36 -21.02
CA GLY A 270 11.24 -3.33 -20.71
C GLY A 270 10.04 -3.19 -21.64
N GLY A 271 9.87 -2.01 -22.26
CA GLY A 271 8.74 -1.69 -23.11
C GLY A 271 7.42 -1.70 -22.33
N PRO A 272 6.39 -0.99 -22.79
CA PRO A 272 5.04 -1.28 -22.34
C PRO A 272 4.76 -2.76 -22.62
N LEU A 273 4.07 -3.45 -21.70
CA LEU A 273 3.62 -4.84 -21.90
C LEU A 273 2.95 -4.90 -23.27
N SER A 274 3.67 -5.45 -24.25
CA SER A 274 3.24 -5.35 -25.64
C SER A 274 1.99 -6.21 -25.78
N PRO A 275 0.94 -5.70 -26.43
CA PRO A 275 -0.27 -6.48 -26.62
C PRO A 275 0.09 -7.79 -27.30
N ILE A 276 -0.52 -8.88 -26.85
CA ILE A 276 -0.25 -10.26 -27.31
C ILE A 276 -0.50 -10.40 -28.82
N SER A 277 -1.19 -9.44 -29.43
CA SER A 277 -1.22 -9.27 -30.88
C SER A 277 -1.60 -7.84 -31.28
N MET A 278 -0.76 -7.18 -32.08
CA MET A 278 -1.28 -6.43 -33.22
C MET A 278 -1.13 -7.39 -34.40
N SER A 279 -2.22 -8.00 -34.84
CA SER A 279 -2.16 -8.86 -36.03
C SER A 279 -1.84 -7.99 -37.25
N THR A 280 -0.61 -8.05 -37.73
CA THR A 280 -0.20 -7.49 -39.03
C THR A 280 -0.73 -8.32 -40.21
N SER A 281 -1.43 -9.43 -39.95
CA SER A 281 -1.96 -10.37 -40.94
C SER A 281 -3.50 -10.48 -40.94
N GLY A 282 -4.23 -9.59 -40.26
CA GLY A 282 -5.70 -9.54 -40.32
C GLY A 282 -6.44 -10.65 -39.54
N ALA A 283 -5.77 -11.33 -38.60
CA ALA A 283 -6.43 -12.29 -37.72
C ALA A 283 -7.39 -11.57 -36.77
N ARG A 284 -8.62 -12.08 -36.65
CA ARG A 284 -9.64 -11.57 -35.72
C ARG A 284 -9.12 -11.72 -34.29
N ILE A 285 -9.08 -10.60 -33.55
CA ILE A 285 -8.86 -10.60 -32.10
C ILE A 285 -9.94 -11.49 -31.48
N THR A 286 -9.53 -12.56 -30.80
CA THR A 286 -10.45 -13.42 -30.06
C THR A 286 -10.89 -12.71 -28.77
N PRO A 287 -12.08 -13.02 -28.22
CA PRO A 287 -12.49 -12.48 -26.93
C PRO A 287 -11.44 -12.70 -25.82
N GLU A 288 -10.76 -13.84 -25.84
CA GLU A 288 -9.70 -14.20 -24.89
C GLU A 288 -8.45 -13.30 -25.04
N THR A 289 -8.02 -13.01 -26.27
CA THR A 289 -6.89 -12.09 -26.49
C THR A 289 -7.23 -10.66 -26.11
N ALA A 290 -8.49 -10.22 -26.30
CA ALA A 290 -8.95 -8.92 -25.82
C ALA A 290 -8.90 -8.84 -24.28
N ARG A 291 -9.39 -9.86 -23.56
CA ARG A 291 -9.32 -9.90 -22.09
C ARG A 291 -7.88 -9.94 -21.58
N ALA A 292 -7.03 -10.77 -22.18
CA ALA A 292 -5.62 -10.85 -21.82
C ALA A 292 -4.90 -9.49 -22.01
N ASN A 293 -5.17 -8.79 -23.11
CA ASN A 293 -4.64 -7.45 -23.34
C ASN A 293 -5.15 -6.44 -22.29
N ALA A 294 -6.42 -6.52 -21.88
CA ALA A 294 -6.97 -5.65 -20.84
C ALA A 294 -6.27 -5.85 -19.49
N ILE A 295 -6.01 -7.12 -19.11
CA ILE A 295 -5.25 -7.44 -17.89
C ILE A 295 -3.82 -6.91 -17.97
N LEU A 296 -3.13 -7.09 -19.11
CA LEU A 296 -1.79 -6.54 -19.31
C LEU A 296 -1.77 -5.02 -19.20
N GLN A 297 -2.76 -4.33 -19.76
CA GLN A 297 -2.90 -2.87 -19.60
C GLN A 297 -3.16 -2.48 -18.14
N GLY A 298 -3.97 -3.25 -17.41
CA GLY A 298 -4.19 -3.05 -15.99
C GLY A 298 -2.92 -3.22 -15.15
N LEU A 299 -2.15 -4.27 -15.41
CA LEU A 299 -0.86 -4.51 -14.76
C LEU A 299 0.17 -3.41 -15.07
N ASP A 300 0.25 -2.97 -16.32
CA ASP A 300 1.10 -1.83 -16.71
C ASP A 300 0.68 -0.56 -15.95
N ARG A 301 -0.62 -0.26 -15.92
CA ARG A 301 -1.17 0.89 -15.18
C ARG A 301 -0.88 0.81 -13.69
N MET A 302 -0.99 -0.38 -13.07
CA MET A 302 -0.62 -0.61 -11.68
C MET A 302 0.87 -0.34 -11.42
N ASN A 303 1.76 -0.80 -12.29
CA ASN A 303 3.19 -0.51 -12.16
C ASN A 303 3.46 0.99 -12.28
N MET A 304 2.77 1.69 -13.18
CA MET A 304 2.88 3.15 -13.33
C MET A 304 2.37 3.89 -12.08
N TYR A 305 1.26 3.47 -11.49
CA TYR A 305 0.78 4.02 -10.21
C TYR A 305 1.82 3.84 -9.10
N ARG A 306 2.43 2.67 -9.01
CA ARG A 306 3.49 2.41 -8.03
C ARG A 306 4.66 3.38 -8.24
N ILE A 307 5.15 3.53 -9.48
CA ILE A 307 6.22 4.48 -9.80
C ILE A 307 5.82 5.91 -9.44
N ALA A 308 4.61 6.34 -9.78
CA ALA A 308 4.11 7.66 -9.44
C ALA A 308 4.07 7.89 -7.92
N ALA A 309 3.68 6.87 -7.14
CA ALA A 309 3.59 6.95 -5.69
C ALA A 309 4.97 7.10 -5.03
N PHE A 310 6.02 6.47 -5.57
CA PHE A 310 7.39 6.66 -5.09
C PHE A 310 7.96 8.05 -5.44
N LYS A 311 7.51 8.64 -6.54
CA LYS A 311 7.93 9.96 -7.02
C LYS A 311 7.16 11.14 -6.42
N THR A 312 6.08 10.86 -5.68
CA THR A 312 5.19 11.85 -5.07
C THR A 312 5.44 11.87 -3.55
N PRO A 313 5.42 13.05 -2.86
CA PRO A 313 5.83 13.18 -1.46
C PRO A 313 4.79 12.65 -0.46
N PHE A 314 4.51 11.36 -0.52
CA PHE A 314 3.61 10.62 0.35
C PHE A 314 4.26 10.12 1.64
N ALA A 315 5.60 10.06 1.71
CA ALA A 315 6.28 9.63 2.93
C ALA A 315 6.28 10.73 4.00
N MET A 316 6.35 10.31 5.26
CA MET A 316 6.56 11.22 6.38
C MET A 316 7.98 11.80 6.37
N PRO A 317 8.16 13.12 6.60
CA PRO A 317 9.48 13.76 6.61
C PRO A 317 10.31 13.46 7.86
N VAL A 318 9.76 12.69 8.80
CA VAL A 318 10.35 12.31 10.09
C VAL A 318 9.97 10.87 10.41
N ASN A 319 10.90 10.11 10.96
CA ASN A 319 10.67 8.74 11.43
C ASN A 319 10.65 8.61 12.97
N THR A 320 10.84 9.72 13.69
CA THR A 320 10.74 9.79 15.14
C THR A 320 9.34 10.25 15.57
N PRO A 321 8.88 9.94 16.80
CA PRO A 321 7.64 10.49 17.33
C PRO A 321 7.62 12.01 17.27
N VAL A 322 6.57 12.58 16.66
CA VAL A 322 6.36 14.02 16.55
C VAL A 322 4.94 14.39 16.93
N ARG A 323 4.76 15.63 17.39
CA ARG A 323 3.45 16.24 17.64
C ARG A 323 3.14 17.24 16.53
N PHE A 324 1.97 17.12 15.92
CA PHE A 324 1.43 18.12 15.01
C PHE A 324 1.05 19.36 15.84
N THR A 325 1.79 20.46 15.70
CA THR A 325 1.60 21.66 16.54
C THR A 325 0.81 22.75 15.84
N SER A 326 1.01 22.95 14.53
CA SER A 326 0.26 23.95 13.79
C SER A 326 0.01 23.54 12.35
N GLY A 327 -1.26 23.55 11.96
CA GLY A 327 -1.70 23.14 10.63
C GLY A 327 -1.57 24.22 9.57
N PHE A 328 -1.66 23.81 8.31
CA PHE A 328 -1.77 24.68 7.15
C PHE A 328 -3.03 25.55 7.20
N GLY A 329 -2.94 26.81 6.76
CA GLY A 329 -4.10 27.72 6.66
C GLY A 329 -3.99 28.96 7.56
N GLY A 330 -5.12 29.63 7.81
CA GLY A 330 -5.15 30.89 8.57
C GLY A 330 -4.93 30.68 10.07
N ARG A 331 -3.94 31.37 10.65
CA ARG A 331 -3.68 31.39 12.10
C ARG A 331 -3.35 32.80 12.60
N ASN A 332 -3.43 33.02 13.90
CA ASN A 332 -2.84 34.21 14.51
C ASN A 332 -1.31 34.09 14.48
N ASP A 333 -0.62 35.17 14.14
CA ASP A 333 0.84 35.21 14.05
C ASP A 333 1.44 34.88 15.42
N PRO A 334 2.36 33.91 15.51
CA PRO A 334 2.95 33.49 16.80
C PRO A 334 3.68 34.59 17.56
N PHE A 335 4.02 35.69 16.90
CA PHE A 335 4.69 36.86 17.49
C PHE A 335 3.72 38.03 17.73
N GLY A 336 2.41 37.79 17.68
CA GLY A 336 1.38 38.77 18.04
C GLY A 336 1.09 39.83 16.96
N ARG A 337 1.49 39.60 15.71
CA ARG A 337 1.37 40.57 14.60
C ARG A 337 0.04 40.51 13.82
N GLY A 338 -1.01 39.93 14.39
CA GLY A 338 -2.32 39.79 13.74
C GLY A 338 -2.50 38.47 12.99
N TRP A 339 -3.38 38.42 11.99
CA TRP A 339 -3.67 37.21 11.22
C TRP A 339 -2.59 36.92 10.17
N ARG A 340 -2.19 35.66 10.02
CA ARG A 340 -1.21 35.20 9.05
C ARG A 340 -1.60 33.83 8.47
N ARG A 341 -1.37 33.66 7.17
CA ARG A 341 -1.46 32.35 6.52
C ARG A 341 -0.20 31.51 6.78
N HIS A 342 -0.40 30.29 7.27
CA HIS A 342 0.61 29.28 7.45
C HIS A 342 0.67 28.40 6.19
N GLU A 343 1.83 28.39 5.52
CA GLU A 343 2.03 27.74 4.22
C GLU A 343 2.48 26.27 4.34
N GLY A 344 2.54 25.73 5.55
CA GLY A 344 3.01 24.38 5.80
C GLY A 344 2.38 23.72 7.03
N GLN A 345 2.97 22.61 7.44
CA GLN A 345 2.62 21.85 8.63
C GLN A 345 3.82 21.85 9.58
N ASP A 346 3.57 22.23 10.84
CA ASP A 346 4.59 22.22 11.90
C ASP A 346 4.56 20.87 12.64
N LEU A 347 5.72 20.22 12.73
CA LEU A 347 5.95 18.92 13.36
C LEU A 347 6.98 19.08 14.47
N ALA A 348 6.53 19.13 15.74
CA ALA A 348 7.42 19.28 16.89
C ALA A 348 8.01 17.93 17.32
N GLY A 349 9.32 17.91 17.54
CA GLY A 349 10.07 16.73 17.94
C GLY A 349 11.35 17.11 18.70
N ALA A 350 12.24 16.13 18.90
CA ALA A 350 13.51 16.36 19.57
C ALA A 350 14.48 17.15 18.68
N TYR A 351 15.33 17.96 19.31
CA TYR A 351 16.38 18.69 18.59
C TYR A 351 17.38 17.69 18.00
N GLY A 352 17.76 17.89 16.73
CA GLY A 352 18.66 16.98 16.04
C GLY A 352 17.99 15.75 15.43
N SER A 353 16.67 15.56 15.59
CA SER A 353 15.93 14.46 14.96
C SER A 353 16.17 14.43 13.44
N PRO A 354 16.43 13.26 12.83
CA PRO A 354 16.63 13.16 11.39
C PRO A 354 15.42 13.66 10.60
N ILE A 355 15.66 14.52 9.63
CA ILE A 355 14.67 14.96 8.63
C ILE A 355 14.96 14.23 7.32
N LEU A 356 13.93 13.63 6.74
CA LEU A 356 14.01 12.74 5.59
C LEU A 356 13.32 13.34 4.36
N ALA A 357 13.86 13.06 3.18
CA ALA A 357 13.20 13.38 1.92
C ALA A 357 11.91 12.55 1.77
N THR A 358 10.82 13.20 1.39
CA THR A 358 9.48 12.56 1.32
C THR A 358 9.19 11.90 -0.03
N ALA A 359 10.02 12.18 -1.04
CA ALA A 359 10.02 11.55 -2.35
C ALA A 359 11.39 11.67 -3.02
N GLU A 360 11.58 10.94 -4.12
CA GLU A 360 12.74 11.10 -5.00
C GLU A 360 12.75 12.51 -5.62
N GLY A 361 13.92 13.15 -5.69
CA GLY A 361 14.04 14.47 -6.30
C GLY A 361 15.48 15.00 -6.34
N VAL A 362 15.59 16.28 -6.72
CA VAL A 362 16.86 17.01 -6.76
C VAL A 362 16.79 18.21 -5.83
N VAL A 363 17.79 18.37 -4.99
CA VAL A 363 17.91 19.52 -4.08
C VAL A 363 18.11 20.80 -4.91
N THR A 364 17.17 21.73 -4.83
CA THR A 364 17.24 23.03 -5.54
C THR A 364 17.76 24.15 -4.65
N PHE A 365 17.66 24.00 -3.34
CA PHE A 365 18.17 24.97 -2.38
C PHE A 365 18.58 24.26 -1.09
N ALA A 366 19.73 24.66 -0.53
CA ALA A 366 20.25 24.18 0.75
C ALA A 366 21.03 25.34 1.39
N GLY A 367 20.41 26.06 2.32
CA GLY A 367 21.03 27.26 2.89
C GLY A 367 20.15 28.00 3.89
N TRP A 368 20.50 29.26 4.16
CA TRP A 368 19.72 30.13 5.03
C TRP A 368 18.74 30.99 4.22
N GLU A 369 17.47 31.01 4.60
CA GLU A 369 16.44 31.87 4.02
C GLU A 369 15.72 32.64 5.13
N SER A 370 15.48 33.94 4.91
CA SER A 370 14.83 34.79 5.91
C SER A 370 13.44 34.25 6.28
N GLY A 371 13.14 34.22 7.58
CA GLY A 371 11.91 33.60 8.11
C GLY A 371 12.02 32.09 8.30
N TYR A 372 12.49 31.34 7.31
CA TYR A 372 12.62 29.87 7.38
C TYR A 372 13.86 29.39 8.17
N GLY A 373 14.91 30.20 8.28
CA GLY A 373 16.17 29.78 8.87
C GLY A 373 16.94 28.87 7.93
N ARG A 374 17.53 27.79 8.45
CA ARG A 374 18.13 26.76 7.60
C ARG A 374 17.04 25.96 6.90
N LEU A 375 17.12 25.93 5.57
CA LEU A 375 16.09 25.45 4.69
C LEU A 375 16.68 24.54 3.61
N VAL A 376 16.00 23.43 3.35
CA VAL A 376 16.21 22.58 2.18
C VAL A 376 14.95 22.63 1.31
N LYS A 377 15.13 22.85 0.00
CA LYS A 377 14.06 22.72 -1.01
C LYS A 377 14.42 21.58 -1.96
N ILE A 378 13.48 20.68 -2.20
CA ILE A 378 13.66 19.56 -3.13
C ILE A 378 12.60 19.67 -4.21
N ARG A 379 13.05 19.67 -5.47
CA ARG A 379 12.17 19.57 -6.63
C ARG A 379 11.99 18.10 -6.98
N HIS A 380 10.75 17.68 -6.99
CA HIS A 380 10.29 16.36 -7.38
C HIS A 380 9.73 16.40 -8.80
N GLU A 381 9.26 15.25 -9.26
CA GLU A 381 8.50 15.13 -10.49
C GLU A 381 7.13 15.81 -10.38
N PHE A 382 6.43 15.93 -11.50
CA PHE A 382 5.07 16.47 -11.57
C PHE A 382 4.92 17.93 -11.08
N GLY A 383 6.03 18.69 -11.08
CA GLY A 383 6.03 20.10 -10.67
C GLY A 383 5.87 20.30 -9.16
N ILE A 384 6.13 19.26 -8.36
CA ILE A 384 6.04 19.31 -6.91
C ILE A 384 7.37 19.75 -6.31
N GLU A 385 7.32 20.67 -5.35
CA GLU A 385 8.45 21.08 -4.52
C GLU A 385 8.12 20.82 -3.04
N THR A 386 9.06 20.28 -2.29
CA THR A 386 8.96 20.17 -0.84
C THR A 386 9.95 21.10 -0.15
N ARG A 387 9.57 21.62 1.01
CA ARG A 387 10.41 22.51 1.82
C ARG A 387 10.53 22.02 3.25
N TYR A 388 11.75 22.10 3.78
CA TYR A 388 12.10 21.63 5.13
C TYR A 388 12.85 22.75 5.86
N ALA A 389 12.14 23.46 6.73
CA ALA A 389 12.65 24.66 7.40
C ALA A 389 12.96 24.46 8.88
N HIS A 390 13.53 25.50 9.49
CA HIS A 390 13.95 25.57 10.89
C HIS A 390 15.02 24.55 11.28
N LEU A 391 15.78 24.03 10.31
CA LEU A 391 16.75 22.96 10.53
C LEU A 391 17.88 23.39 11.49
N SER A 392 18.41 22.46 12.26
CA SER A 392 19.63 22.65 13.05
C SER A 392 20.87 22.43 12.19
N GLN A 393 20.84 21.45 11.29
CA GLN A 393 21.91 21.15 10.36
C GLN A 393 21.35 20.73 9.00
N ILE A 394 22.04 21.13 7.93
CA ILE A 394 21.77 20.69 6.57
C ILE A 394 22.81 19.61 6.22
N ARG A 395 22.36 18.50 5.61
CA ARG A 395 23.22 17.34 5.28
C ARG A 395 23.36 17.06 3.79
N VAL A 396 22.79 17.93 2.96
CA VAL A 396 22.80 17.83 1.49
C VAL A 396 23.21 19.15 0.86
N ASN A 397 23.68 19.09 -0.38
CA ASN A 397 24.07 20.24 -1.18
C ASN A 397 23.10 20.44 -2.35
N VAL A 398 23.09 21.66 -2.90
CA VAL A 398 22.34 21.95 -4.12
C VAL A 398 22.85 21.08 -5.26
N GLY A 399 21.94 20.43 -5.98
CA GLY A 399 22.24 19.50 -7.07
C GLY A 399 22.25 18.02 -6.67
N ASP A 400 22.26 17.70 -5.37
CA ASP A 400 22.21 16.32 -4.91
C ASP A 400 20.88 15.66 -5.32
N ARG A 401 20.98 14.42 -5.82
CA ARG A 401 19.82 13.54 -6.02
C ARG A 401 19.53 12.82 -4.71
N VAL A 402 18.29 12.90 -4.25
CA VAL A 402 17.84 12.25 -3.03
C VAL A 402 16.72 11.28 -3.36
N SER A 403 16.72 10.14 -2.68
CA SER A 403 15.65 9.16 -2.69
C SER A 403 14.74 9.35 -1.48
N ARG A 404 13.52 8.78 -1.60
CA ARG A 404 12.56 8.76 -0.49
C ARG A 404 13.19 8.10 0.73
N GLY A 405 13.18 8.80 1.86
CA GLY A 405 13.75 8.33 3.13
C GLY A 405 15.21 8.76 3.38
N ASP A 406 15.87 9.40 2.41
CA ASP A 406 17.24 9.90 2.62
C ASP A 406 17.26 11.02 3.65
N ARG A 407 18.25 11.00 4.55
CA ARG A 407 18.42 12.05 5.56
C ARG A 407 19.00 13.31 4.92
N ILE A 408 18.22 14.37 4.90
CA ILE A 408 18.57 15.65 4.26
C ILE A 408 18.99 16.73 5.27
N GLY A 409 18.66 16.55 6.53
CA GLY A 409 18.96 17.50 7.58
C GLY A 409 18.50 17.03 8.94
N ASP A 410 18.59 17.92 9.91
CA ASP A 410 18.26 17.66 11.30
C ASP A 410 17.29 18.72 11.84
N MET A 411 16.33 18.28 12.64
CA MET A 411 15.32 19.14 13.25
C MET A 411 15.98 20.19 14.15
N GLY A 412 15.46 21.41 14.14
CA GLY A 412 16.03 22.50 14.91
C GLY A 412 15.01 23.56 15.30
N ASN A 413 15.53 24.76 15.54
CA ASN A 413 14.78 25.95 15.94
C ASN A 413 15.42 27.20 15.31
N SER A 414 15.89 27.11 14.06
CA SER A 414 16.55 28.23 13.37
C SER A 414 15.55 29.15 12.68
N GLY A 415 15.93 30.39 12.38
CA GLY A 415 15.06 31.36 11.73
C GLY A 415 13.94 31.86 12.65
N ARG A 416 12.75 32.09 12.09
CA ARG A 416 11.60 32.61 12.83
C ARG A 416 10.77 31.47 13.41
N SER A 417 11.24 30.92 14.53
CA SER A 417 10.64 29.77 15.22
C SER A 417 10.53 30.02 16.72
N THR A 418 9.49 29.46 17.36
CA THR A 418 9.22 29.61 18.80
C THR A 418 9.66 28.41 19.65
N GLY A 419 10.10 27.31 19.01
CA GLY A 419 10.56 26.10 19.67
C GLY A 419 10.99 25.04 18.65
N THR A 420 11.57 23.93 19.11
CA THR A 420 12.09 22.90 18.20
C THR A 420 10.95 22.23 17.40
N HIS A 421 10.97 22.40 16.09
CA HIS A 421 10.05 21.75 15.17
C HIS A 421 10.59 21.74 13.73
N LEU A 422 10.02 20.88 12.89
CA LEU A 422 10.12 20.97 11.44
C LEU A 422 8.92 21.74 10.92
N HIS A 423 9.17 22.77 10.11
CA HIS A 423 8.15 23.36 9.26
C HIS A 423 8.26 22.74 7.86
N TYR A 424 7.22 22.00 7.46
CA TYR A 424 7.19 21.23 6.21
C TYR A 424 6.15 21.80 5.25
N GLU A 425 6.55 22.09 4.01
CA GLU A 425 5.62 22.53 2.96
C GLU A 425 5.63 21.55 1.77
N ILE A 426 4.48 21.42 1.12
CA ILE A 426 4.36 20.86 -0.22
C ILE A 426 3.84 21.98 -1.11
N ARG A 427 4.46 22.17 -2.28
CA ARG A 427 4.08 23.19 -3.25
C ARG A 427 3.90 22.58 -4.62
N ILE A 428 2.85 22.99 -5.33
CA ILE A 428 2.57 22.58 -6.71
C ILE A 428 2.49 23.84 -7.56
N GLY A 429 3.30 23.92 -8.63
CA GLY A 429 3.32 25.11 -9.48
C GLY A 429 3.72 26.40 -8.74
N GLY A 430 4.42 26.27 -7.61
CA GLY A 430 4.81 27.38 -6.75
C GLY A 430 3.81 27.76 -5.66
N GLU A 431 2.58 27.23 -5.66
CA GLU A 431 1.59 27.46 -4.61
C GLU A 431 1.69 26.44 -3.48
N ALA A 432 1.62 26.91 -2.23
CA ALA A 432 1.61 26.04 -1.06
C ALA A 432 0.24 25.36 -0.90
N ILE A 433 0.28 24.04 -0.72
CA ILE A 433 -0.89 23.21 -0.49
C ILE A 433 -0.79 22.51 0.86
N ASN A 434 -1.91 22.03 1.39
CA ASN A 434 -1.95 21.41 2.71
C ASN A 434 -1.15 20.08 2.72
N PRO A 435 -0.01 19.98 3.43
CA PRO A 435 0.79 18.75 3.43
C PRO A 435 0.07 17.54 4.02
N MET A 436 -0.95 17.78 4.85
CA MET A 436 -1.73 16.71 5.48
C MET A 436 -2.60 15.95 4.50
N THR A 437 -2.95 16.49 3.32
CA THR A 437 -3.71 15.72 2.32
C THR A 437 -2.86 14.59 1.76
N PHE A 438 -1.57 14.84 1.52
CA PHE A 438 -0.61 13.84 1.06
C PHE A 438 -0.33 12.79 2.14
N ILE A 439 -0.03 13.23 3.36
CA ILE A 439 0.28 12.32 4.47
C ILE A 439 -0.90 11.40 4.80
N LYS A 440 -2.13 11.91 4.76
CA LYS A 440 -3.33 11.11 5.04
C LYS A 440 -3.64 10.13 3.92
N ALA A 441 -3.60 10.60 2.66
CA ALA A 441 -3.86 9.75 1.51
C ALA A 441 -2.93 8.53 1.46
N ALA A 442 -1.66 8.69 1.85
CA ALA A 442 -0.69 7.61 1.89
C ALA A 442 -1.02 6.52 2.93
N ARG A 443 -1.68 6.88 4.04
CA ARG A 443 -1.98 5.96 5.15
C ARG A 443 -3.02 4.90 4.78
N ASP A 444 -3.86 5.21 3.80
CA ASP A 444 -4.95 4.33 3.40
C ASP A 444 -4.51 3.31 2.32
N VAL A 445 -3.23 3.36 1.91
CA VAL A 445 -2.64 2.51 0.87
C VAL A 445 -1.38 1.74 1.32
N PHE A 446 -0.54 2.34 2.18
CA PHE A 446 0.76 1.77 2.57
C PHE A 446 0.84 1.29 4.01
#